data_AF-A0A7S1EB32-F1
#
_entry.id   AF-A0A7S1EB32-F1
#
_cell.length_a   1.000
_cell.length_b   1.000
_cell.length_c   1.000
_cell.angle_alpha   90.00
_cell.angle_beta   90.00
_cell.angle_gamma   90.00
#
_symmetry.space_group_name_H-M   'P 1'
#
loop_
_entity.id
_entity.type
_entity.pdbx_description
1 polymer ?
#
loop_
_entity_poly.entity_id
_entity_poly.type
_entity_poly.pdbx_seq_one_letter_code
_entity_poly.pdbx_strand_id
1 'polypeptide(L)'
;QVDNSILFSTFITIAAFSPLFLMTGVEGQIFGPMARTYGYALAGALLATFTVTPVLVAYLLPRRVAEEETRLVRWIQRVYEPVLRWSLAHVRWMCGFAAAFLIGIVVLTSQLGSEFLPALEEGNLWIRASMPPTISLEAGTQMANRMRKIIQGFPEVLTVVSQHGRPDDGSDASGFNNVELFAPLKPLDEWP
;
A
#
# COMPACT_ATOMS: atom_id res chain seq x y z
N GLN A 1 9.45 -33.66 -15.02
CA GLN A 1 10.23 -32.48 -15.50
C GLN A 1 9.70 -31.17 -14.93
N VAL A 2 8.39 -31.06 -14.66
CA VAL A 2 7.75 -29.84 -14.14
C VAL A 2 8.02 -29.62 -12.64
N ASP A 3 8.17 -30.69 -11.85
CA ASP A 3 8.31 -30.62 -10.38
C ASP A 3 9.50 -29.77 -9.92
N ASN A 4 10.67 -29.95 -10.54
CA ASN A 4 11.86 -29.14 -10.22
C ASN A 4 11.65 -27.67 -10.58
N SER A 5 11.07 -27.37 -11.74
CA SER A 5 10.80 -25.99 -12.18
C SER A 5 9.83 -25.27 -11.25
N ILE A 6 8.80 -25.96 -10.75
CA ILE A 6 7.86 -25.41 -9.77
C ILE A 6 8.58 -25.15 -8.44
N LEU A 7 9.34 -26.12 -7.93
CA LEU A 7 10.11 -25.97 -6.70
C LEU A 7 11.05 -24.75 -6.76
N PHE A 8 11.87 -24.64 -7.82
CA PHE A 8 12.78 -23.50 -8.00
C PHE A 8 12.03 -22.18 -8.13
N SER A 9 10.94 -22.13 -8.91
CA SER A 9 10.14 -20.92 -9.05
C SER A 9 9.57 -20.46 -7.71
N THR A 10 9.04 -21.38 -6.90
CA THR A 10 8.47 -21.02 -5.59
C THR A 10 9.56 -20.60 -4.59
N PHE A 11 10.74 -21.25 -4.60
CA PHE A 11 11.87 -20.80 -3.80
C PHE A 11 12.32 -19.38 -4.17
N ILE A 12 12.36 -19.05 -5.46
CA ILE A 12 12.67 -17.69 -5.93
C ILE A 12 11.62 -16.70 -5.43
N THR A 13 10.33 -17.05 -5.48
CA THR A 13 9.26 -16.21 -4.92
C THR A 13 9.48 -15.94 -3.44
N ILE A 14 9.72 -16.99 -2.63
CA ILE A 14 9.98 -16.84 -1.18
C ILE A 14 11.22 -15.95 -0.95
N ALA A 15 12.31 -16.17 -1.69
CA ALA A 15 13.52 -15.38 -1.58
C ALA A 15 13.29 -13.90 -1.94
N ALA A 16 12.46 -13.61 -2.95
CA ALA A 16 12.09 -12.25 -3.34
C ALA A 16 11.33 -11.50 -2.24
N PHE A 17 10.61 -12.20 -1.35
CA PHE A 17 9.95 -11.60 -0.18
C PHE A 17 10.88 -11.48 1.05
N SER A 18 12.05 -12.12 1.05
CA SER A 18 13.00 -12.07 2.17
C SER A 18 13.37 -10.64 2.64
N PRO A 19 13.56 -9.64 1.75
CA PRO A 19 13.90 -8.29 2.18
C PRO A 19 12.85 -7.64 3.08
N LEU A 20 11.58 -8.03 2.94
CA LEU A 20 10.48 -7.50 3.75
C LEU A 20 10.65 -7.85 5.24
N PHE A 21 11.28 -8.98 5.56
CA PHE A 21 11.58 -9.38 6.93
C PHE A 21 12.77 -8.64 7.55
N LEU A 22 13.57 -7.95 6.71
CA LEU A 22 14.72 -7.16 7.15
C LEU A 22 14.35 -5.70 7.43
N MET A 23 13.11 -5.28 7.13
CA MET A 23 12.64 -3.92 7.42
C MET A 23 12.58 -3.70 8.93
N THR A 24 13.20 -2.62 9.39
CA THR A 24 13.23 -2.19 10.80
C THR A 24 12.61 -0.81 10.95
N GLY A 25 12.35 -0.36 12.19
CA GLY A 25 11.72 0.93 12.46
C GLY A 25 10.20 0.93 12.32
N VAL A 26 9.63 2.09 11.99
CA VAL A 26 8.16 2.29 11.89
C VAL A 26 7.57 1.47 10.75
N GLU A 27 8.25 1.44 9.59
CA GLU A 27 7.84 0.63 8.44
C GLU A 27 7.78 -0.87 8.81
N GLY A 28 8.78 -1.38 9.53
CA GLY A 28 8.81 -2.77 9.99
C GLY A 28 7.67 -3.11 10.97
N GLN A 29 7.22 -2.16 11.80
CA GLN A 29 6.07 -2.39 12.69
C GLN A 29 4.74 -2.45 11.92
N ILE A 30 4.57 -1.60 10.91
CA ILE A 30 3.35 -1.55 10.08
C ILE A 30 3.31 -2.75 9.11
N PHE A 31 4.41 -3.03 8.42
CA PHE A 31 4.47 -4.08 7.40
C PHE A 31 4.88 -5.45 7.94
N GLY A 32 5.47 -5.54 9.13
CA GLY A 32 5.94 -6.81 9.70
C GLY A 32 4.83 -7.85 9.96
N PRO A 33 3.65 -7.50 10.49
CA PRO A 33 2.51 -8.41 10.58
C PRO A 33 2.07 -8.91 9.20
N MET A 34 1.96 -8.01 8.22
CA MET A 34 1.60 -8.33 6.84
C MET A 34 2.61 -9.32 6.21
N ALA A 35 3.91 -9.04 6.37
CA ALA A 35 5.00 -9.87 5.87
C ALA A 35 4.95 -11.31 6.40
N ARG A 36 4.72 -11.46 7.72
CA ARG A 36 4.58 -12.77 8.36
C ARG A 36 3.38 -13.54 7.83
N THR A 37 2.23 -12.89 7.71
CA THR A 37 1.03 -13.54 7.15
C THR A 37 1.26 -14.01 5.71
N TYR A 38 1.87 -13.19 4.86
CA TYR A 38 2.22 -13.60 3.50
C TYR A 38 3.25 -14.73 3.47
N GLY A 39 4.28 -14.66 4.31
CA GLY A 39 5.28 -15.73 4.43
C GLY A 39 4.66 -17.07 4.81
N TYR A 40 3.79 -17.09 5.82
CA TYR A 40 3.06 -18.30 6.22
C TYR A 40 2.09 -18.77 5.14
N ALA A 41 1.39 -17.86 4.46
CA ALA A 41 0.49 -18.21 3.37
C ALA A 41 1.23 -18.84 2.17
N LEU A 42 2.38 -18.29 1.77
CA LEU A 42 3.21 -18.84 0.70
C LEU A 42 3.80 -20.20 1.06
N ALA A 43 4.29 -20.36 2.29
CA ALA A 43 4.76 -21.65 2.77
C ALA A 43 3.64 -22.70 2.80
N GLY A 44 2.45 -22.32 3.27
CA GLY A 44 1.25 -23.16 3.24
C GLY A 44 0.81 -23.51 1.81
N ALA A 45 0.80 -22.54 0.90
CA ALA A 45 0.46 -22.74 -0.52
C ALA A 45 1.45 -23.70 -1.20
N LEU A 46 2.74 -23.60 -0.88
CA LEU A 46 3.76 -24.53 -1.35
C LEU A 46 3.46 -25.96 -0.89
N LEU A 47 3.22 -26.15 0.42
CA LEU A 47 2.86 -27.48 0.95
C LEU A 47 1.57 -28.01 0.30
N ALA A 48 0.55 -27.16 0.14
CA ALA A 48 -0.73 -27.52 -0.47
C ALA A 48 -0.60 -27.85 -1.97
N THR A 49 0.35 -27.25 -2.68
CA THR A 49 0.61 -27.54 -4.10
C THR A 49 1.11 -28.96 -4.33
N PHE A 50 1.89 -29.52 -3.40
CA PHE A 50 2.41 -30.89 -3.51
C PHE A 50 1.58 -31.95 -2.77
N THR A 51 0.73 -31.55 -1.82
CA THR A 51 -0.08 -32.49 -1.02
C THR A 51 -1.55 -32.47 -1.42
N VAL A 52 -2.20 -31.32 -1.30
CA VAL A 52 -3.64 -31.15 -1.50
C VAL A 52 -4.01 -31.10 -2.97
N THR A 53 -3.25 -30.34 -3.77
CA THR A 53 -3.57 -30.10 -5.18
C THR A 53 -3.56 -31.39 -6.02
N PRO A 54 -2.56 -32.30 -5.91
CA PRO A 54 -2.56 -33.53 -6.69
C PRO A 54 -3.71 -34.47 -6.31
N VAL A 55 -4.07 -34.51 -5.02
CA VAL A 55 -5.20 -35.30 -4.50
C VAL A 55 -6.53 -34.76 -5.03
N LEU A 56 -6.74 -33.44 -4.96
CA LEU A 56 -7.94 -32.79 -5.48
C LEU A 56 -8.08 -32.99 -6.99
N VAL A 57 -6.98 -32.84 -7.74
CA VAL A 57 -6.97 -33.12 -9.18
C VAL A 57 -7.33 -34.57 -9.45
N ALA A 58 -6.77 -35.53 -8.71
CA ALA A 58 -7.10 -36.95 -8.89
C ALA A 58 -8.57 -37.29 -8.58
N TYR A 59 -9.21 -36.57 -7.65
CA TYR A 59 -10.61 -36.80 -7.28
C TYR A 59 -11.61 -36.07 -8.18
N LEU A 60 -11.30 -34.84 -8.58
CA LEU A 60 -12.23 -33.96 -9.30
C LEU A 60 -12.08 -34.02 -10.83
N LEU A 61 -10.88 -34.30 -11.36
CA LEU A 61 -10.69 -34.38 -12.80
C LEU A 61 -11.07 -35.77 -13.35
N PRO A 62 -11.83 -35.84 -14.46
CA PRO A 62 -12.12 -37.10 -15.12
C PRO A 62 -10.85 -37.71 -15.71
N ARG A 63 -10.73 -39.05 -15.60
CA ARG A 63 -9.56 -39.83 -16.09
C ARG A 63 -9.28 -39.66 -17.60
N ARG A 64 -10.25 -39.16 -18.37
CA ARG A 64 -10.08 -38.78 -19.77
C ARG A 64 -10.51 -37.33 -19.91
N VAL A 65 -9.54 -36.42 -19.94
CA VAL A 65 -9.76 -35.05 -20.37
C VAL A 65 -9.76 -35.07 -21.90
N ALA A 66 -10.88 -34.73 -22.52
CA ALA A 66 -10.90 -34.48 -23.96
C ALA A 66 -10.09 -33.20 -24.20
N GLU A 67 -9.09 -33.28 -25.06
CA GLU A 67 -8.29 -32.14 -25.51
C GLU A 67 -9.12 -31.28 -26.47
N GLU A 68 -10.28 -30.81 -26.03
CA GLU A 68 -11.07 -29.86 -26.79
C GLU A 68 -10.63 -28.45 -26.43
N GLU A 69 -9.88 -27.83 -27.35
CA GLU A 69 -9.58 -26.42 -27.24
C GLU A 69 -10.89 -25.62 -27.28
N THR A 70 -11.18 -24.97 -26.15
CA THR A 70 -12.30 -24.04 -26.05
C THR A 70 -12.18 -22.97 -27.14
N ARG A 71 -13.32 -22.45 -27.61
CA ARG A 71 -13.36 -21.45 -28.70
C ARG A 71 -12.51 -20.21 -28.36
N LEU A 72 -12.41 -19.88 -27.07
CA LEU A 72 -11.57 -18.81 -26.55
C LEU A 72 -10.07 -19.10 -26.75
N VAL A 73 -9.60 -20.29 -26.37
CA VAL A 73 -8.19 -20.67 -26.53
C VAL A 73 -7.78 -20.64 -28.00
N ARG A 74 -8.62 -21.16 -28.90
CA ARG A 74 -8.38 -21.08 -30.35
C ARG A 74 -8.31 -19.66 -30.88
N TRP A 75 -9.14 -18.76 -30.37
CA TRP A 75 -9.10 -17.35 -30.76
C TRP A 75 -7.81 -16.68 -30.27
N ILE A 76 -7.42 -16.92 -29.01
CA ILE A 76 -6.17 -16.39 -28.44
C ILE A 76 -4.97 -16.90 -29.25
N GLN A 77 -4.90 -18.20 -29.53
CA GLN A 77 -3.81 -18.78 -30.33
C GLN A 77 -3.74 -18.17 -31.74
N ARG A 78 -4.89 -17.95 -32.41
CA ARG A 78 -4.92 -17.31 -33.73
C ARG A 78 -4.35 -15.90 -33.76
N VAL A 79 -4.42 -15.17 -32.64
CA VAL A 79 -3.81 -13.84 -32.52
C VAL A 79 -2.36 -13.95 -32.05
N TYR A 80 -2.09 -14.84 -31.09
CA TYR A 80 -0.77 -15.02 -30.50
C TYR A 80 0.25 -15.55 -31.51
N GLU A 81 -0.08 -16.58 -32.30
CA GLU A 81 0.84 -17.19 -33.26
C GLU A 81 1.40 -16.21 -34.30
N PRO A 82 0.61 -15.40 -35.01
CA PRO A 82 1.16 -14.45 -35.99
C PRO A 82 1.98 -13.35 -35.31
N VAL A 83 1.56 -12.87 -34.13
CA VAL A 83 2.31 -11.88 -33.35
C VAL A 83 3.66 -12.45 -32.91
N LEU A 84 3.69 -13.68 -32.39
CA LEU A 84 4.92 -14.35 -31.98
C LEU A 84 5.87 -14.52 -33.17
N ARG A 85 5.38 -15.04 -34.30
CA ARG A 85 6.19 -15.21 -35.52
C ARG A 85 6.74 -13.88 -36.02
N TRP A 86 5.93 -12.82 -35.99
CA TRP A 86 6.37 -11.49 -36.37
C TRP A 86 7.45 -10.95 -35.43
N SER A 87 7.27 -11.08 -34.11
CA SER A 87 8.25 -10.67 -33.10
C SER A 87 9.59 -11.41 -33.24
N LEU A 88 9.55 -12.72 -33.49
CA LEU A 88 10.74 -13.54 -33.72
C LEU A 88 11.42 -13.24 -35.07
N ALA A 89 10.69 -12.79 -36.08
CA ALA A 89 11.29 -12.33 -37.34
C ALA A 89 11.96 -10.96 -37.19
N HIS A 90 11.51 -10.13 -36.24
CA HIS A 90 11.97 -8.75 -36.04
C HIS A 90 12.67 -8.54 -34.70
N VAL A 91 13.48 -9.52 -34.23
CA VAL A 91 14.14 -9.49 -32.90
C VAL A 91 14.89 -8.18 -32.65
N ARG A 92 15.60 -7.64 -33.64
CA ARG A 92 16.35 -6.37 -33.49
C ARG A 92 15.45 -5.19 -33.14
N TRP A 93 14.27 -5.11 -33.75
CA TRP A 93 13.26 -4.10 -33.43
C TRP A 93 12.64 -4.34 -32.06
N MET A 94 12.37 -5.60 -31.70
CA MET A 94 11.82 -5.95 -30.38
C MET A 94 12.80 -5.60 -29.25
N CYS A 95 14.08 -5.88 -29.42
CA CYS A 95 15.12 -5.47 -28.47
C CYS A 95 15.23 -3.94 -28.37
N GLY A 96 15.16 -3.23 -29.49
CA GLY A 96 15.16 -1.77 -29.50
C GLY A 96 13.95 -1.18 -28.76
N PHE A 97 12.76 -1.74 -29.00
CA PHE A 97 11.55 -1.36 -28.29
C PHE A 97 11.64 -1.63 -26.78
N ALA A 98 12.12 -2.82 -26.38
CA ALA A 98 12.31 -3.16 -24.97
C ALA A 98 13.30 -2.22 -24.26
N ALA A 99 14.40 -1.86 -24.92
CA ALA A 99 15.36 -0.90 -24.39
C ALA A 99 14.76 0.51 -24.27
N ALA A 100 14.05 0.97 -25.30
CA ALA A 100 13.35 2.26 -25.25
C ALA A 100 12.28 2.30 -24.15
N PHE A 101 11.55 1.20 -23.96
CA PHE A 101 10.55 1.06 -22.91
C PHE A 101 11.19 1.10 -21.51
N LEU A 102 12.31 0.41 -21.32
CA LEU A 102 13.08 0.45 -20.06
C LEU A 102 13.58 1.87 -19.76
N ILE A 103 14.12 2.57 -20.77
CA ILE A 103 14.53 3.98 -20.62
C ILE A 103 13.33 4.85 -20.26
N GLY A 104 12.17 4.63 -20.90
CA GLY A 104 10.92 5.32 -20.58
C GLY A 104 10.51 5.13 -19.12
N ILE A 105 10.59 3.90 -18.59
CA ILE A 105 10.32 3.63 -17.18
C ILE A 105 11.28 4.41 -16.28
N VAL A 106 12.59 4.36 -16.55
CA VAL A 106 13.59 5.07 -15.73
C VAL A 106 13.32 6.58 -15.71
N VAL A 107 13.01 7.17 -16.86
CA VAL A 107 12.68 8.60 -16.97
C VAL A 107 11.41 8.93 -16.19
N LEU A 108 10.34 8.14 -16.33
CA LEU A 108 9.08 8.38 -15.61
C LEU A 108 9.25 8.20 -14.10
N THR A 109 9.96 7.16 -13.66
CA THR A 109 10.23 6.92 -12.24
C THR A 109 11.08 8.04 -11.63
N SER A 110 12.00 8.64 -12.39
CA SER A 110 12.80 9.77 -11.90
C SER A 110 11.98 11.06 -11.64
N GLN A 111 10.75 11.12 -12.15
CA GLN A 111 9.83 12.23 -11.93
C GLN A 111 8.88 12.00 -10.74
N LEU A 112 8.87 10.78 -10.17
CA LEU A 112 8.06 10.48 -9.00
C LEU A 112 8.71 11.06 -7.74
N GLY A 113 7.90 11.71 -6.91
CA GLY A 113 8.31 12.12 -5.57
C GLY A 113 8.55 10.92 -4.65
N SER A 114 9.26 11.15 -3.55
CA SER A 114 9.46 10.16 -2.49
C SER A 114 8.69 10.60 -1.25
N GLU A 115 7.88 9.70 -0.71
CA GLU A 115 7.19 9.85 0.57
C GLU A 115 7.55 8.65 1.45
N PHE A 116 7.65 8.87 2.77
CA PHE A 116 8.00 7.80 3.71
C PHE A 116 6.89 6.74 3.78
N LEU A 117 5.65 7.19 3.97
CA LEU A 117 4.43 6.38 3.97
C LEU A 117 3.29 7.21 3.37
N PRO A 118 2.29 6.59 2.72
CA PRO A 118 1.11 7.31 2.27
C PRO A 118 0.41 7.94 3.48
N ALA A 119 -0.14 9.15 3.30
CA ALA A 119 -0.91 9.81 4.33
C ALA A 119 -2.06 8.89 4.80
N LEU A 120 -2.07 8.58 6.09
CA LEU A 120 -3.13 7.77 6.68
C LEU A 120 -4.30 8.69 7.01
N GLU A 121 -5.41 8.50 6.30
CA GLU A 121 -6.64 9.26 6.55
C GLU A 121 -7.35 8.69 7.77
N GLU A 122 -7.23 9.39 8.91
CA GLU A 122 -7.85 8.99 10.18
C GLU A 122 -9.25 9.60 10.40
N GLY A 123 -9.77 10.35 9.42
CA GLY A 123 -11.09 11.02 9.52
C GLY A 123 -11.14 12.16 10.54
N ASN A 124 -9.97 12.66 10.97
CA ASN A 124 -9.85 13.77 11.89
C ASN A 124 -8.66 14.65 11.51
N LEU A 125 -8.68 15.89 11.97
CA LEU A 125 -7.55 16.82 11.83
C LEU A 125 -6.96 17.09 13.22
N TRP A 126 -5.66 16.81 13.36
CA TRP A 126 -4.85 17.26 14.50
C TRP A 126 -4.11 18.54 14.12
N ILE A 127 -4.68 19.69 14.50
CA ILE A 127 -4.16 21.01 14.10
C ILE A 127 -3.28 21.55 15.21
N ARG A 128 -2.00 21.80 14.91
CA ARG A 128 -1.06 22.45 15.83
C ARG A 128 -0.86 23.91 15.44
N ALA A 129 -1.10 24.82 16.37
CA ALA A 129 -0.89 26.25 16.18
C ALA A 129 0.15 26.79 17.16
N SER A 130 1.14 27.50 16.60
CA SER A 130 2.21 28.14 17.36
C SER A 130 1.97 29.65 17.44
N MET A 131 1.94 30.16 18.67
CA MET A 131 1.80 31.57 19.04
C MET A 131 3.16 32.15 19.43
N PRO A 132 3.27 33.48 19.65
CA PRO A 132 4.51 34.08 20.13
C PRO A 132 4.99 33.43 21.44
N PRO A 133 6.30 33.15 21.60
CA PRO A 133 6.84 32.44 22.77
C PRO A 133 6.66 33.22 24.09
N THR A 134 6.42 34.52 24.01
CA THR A 134 6.22 35.42 25.16
C THR A 134 4.74 35.59 25.56
N ILE A 135 3.82 34.89 24.89
CA ILE A 135 2.38 35.02 25.17
C ILE A 135 2.04 34.46 26.56
N SER A 136 1.15 35.15 27.28
CA SER A 136 0.60 34.63 28.53
C SER A 136 -0.46 33.57 28.24
N LEU A 137 -0.68 32.66 29.20
CA LEU A 137 -1.72 31.63 29.10
C LEU A 137 -3.11 32.24 28.85
N GLU A 138 -3.42 33.36 29.50
CA GLU A 138 -4.72 34.03 29.38
C GLU A 138 -4.93 34.63 27.98
N ALA A 139 -3.91 35.31 27.44
CA ALA A 139 -3.95 35.85 26.08
C ALA A 139 -4.01 34.74 25.03
N GLY A 140 -3.22 33.67 25.19
CA GLY A 140 -3.25 32.52 24.30
C GLY A 140 -4.59 31.78 24.35
N THR A 141 -5.25 31.72 25.52
CA THR A 141 -6.57 31.07 25.67
C THR A 141 -7.65 31.81 24.89
N GLN A 142 -7.62 33.15 24.87
CA GLN A 142 -8.52 33.93 24.02
C GLN A 142 -8.31 33.61 22.54
N MET A 143 -7.06 33.48 22.11
CA MET A 143 -6.73 33.12 20.73
C MET A 143 -7.17 31.69 20.38
N ALA A 144 -6.89 30.72 21.25
CA ALA A 144 -7.31 29.32 21.11
C ALA A 144 -8.84 29.19 20.97
N ASN A 145 -9.60 29.92 21.80
CA ASN A 145 -11.05 29.95 21.73
C ASN A 145 -11.56 30.54 20.40
N ARG A 146 -10.87 31.56 19.87
CA ARG A 146 -11.19 32.14 18.57
C ARG A 146 -10.93 31.15 17.43
N MET A 147 -9.76 30.49 17.43
CA MET A 147 -9.43 29.43 16.46
C MET A 147 -10.46 28.30 16.51
N ARG A 148 -10.80 27.82 17.71
CA ARG A 148 -11.81 26.77 17.91
C ARG A 148 -13.14 27.11 17.28
N LYS A 149 -13.66 28.34 17.50
CA LYS A 149 -14.93 28.80 16.92
C LYS A 149 -14.88 28.89 15.39
N ILE A 150 -13.74 29.29 14.82
CA ILE A 150 -13.58 29.36 13.36
C ILE A 150 -13.64 27.95 12.76
N ILE A 151 -12.88 27.01 13.32
CA ILE A 151 -12.84 25.62 12.83
C ILE A 151 -14.21 24.95 13.00
N GLN A 152 -14.90 25.20 14.11
CA GLN A 152 -16.25 24.68 14.35
C GLN A 152 -17.30 25.27 13.41
N GLY A 153 -17.00 26.37 12.70
CA GLY A 153 -17.90 26.98 11.72
C GLY A 153 -18.01 26.19 10.41
N PHE A 154 -17.09 25.25 10.15
CA PHE A 154 -17.12 24.41 8.95
C PHE A 154 -18.13 23.25 9.12
N PRO A 155 -19.03 23.03 8.14
CA PRO A 155 -20.09 22.03 8.23
C PRO A 155 -19.56 20.58 8.28
N GLU A 156 -18.35 20.33 7.82
CA GLU A 156 -17.68 19.02 7.82
C GLU A 156 -17.16 18.64 9.22
N VAL A 157 -16.96 19.61 10.11
CA VAL A 157 -16.37 19.40 11.44
C VAL A 157 -17.46 19.05 12.46
N LEU A 158 -17.29 17.92 13.16
CA LEU A 158 -18.24 17.47 14.20
C LEU A 158 -18.12 18.31 15.48
N THR A 159 -16.89 18.49 15.94
CA THR A 159 -16.57 19.24 17.17
C THR A 159 -15.11 19.68 17.12
N VAL A 160 -14.72 20.59 18.01
CA VAL A 160 -13.32 21.01 18.14
C VAL A 160 -12.94 21.08 19.61
N VAL A 161 -11.95 20.27 19.99
CA VAL A 161 -11.37 20.27 21.34
C VAL A 161 -10.01 20.95 21.26
N SER A 162 -9.75 21.95 22.12
CA SER A 162 -8.43 22.59 22.16
C SER A 162 -7.68 22.27 23.45
N GLN A 163 -6.40 21.94 23.33
CA GLN A 163 -5.46 21.73 24.40
C GLN A 163 -4.41 22.85 24.33
N HIS A 164 -4.37 23.73 25.33
CA HIS A 164 -3.49 24.89 25.32
C HIS A 164 -2.40 24.74 26.39
N GLY A 165 -1.14 24.75 25.97
CA GLY A 165 -0.02 24.44 26.84
C GLY A 165 0.19 22.94 26.99
N ARG A 166 0.41 22.49 28.23
CA ARG A 166 0.73 21.11 28.57
C ARG A 166 -0.31 20.48 29.51
N PRO A 167 -0.47 19.15 29.49
CA PRO A 167 -1.29 18.43 30.47
C PRO A 167 -0.60 18.37 31.84
N ASP A 168 -1.40 18.15 32.90
CA ASP A 168 -0.95 18.08 34.30
C ASP A 168 -0.08 16.84 34.59
N ASP A 169 -0.23 15.77 33.80
CA ASP A 169 0.54 14.54 33.93
C ASP A 169 1.99 14.66 33.39
N GLY A 170 2.29 15.77 32.71
CA GLY A 170 3.61 16.06 32.17
C GLY A 170 4.01 15.19 30.98
N SER A 171 3.06 14.54 30.29
CA SER A 171 3.37 13.74 29.10
C SER A 171 3.87 14.59 27.92
N ASP A 172 3.51 15.87 27.89
CA ASP A 172 3.95 16.85 26.89
C ASP A 172 4.67 18.04 27.56
N ALA A 173 5.74 18.51 26.92
CA ALA A 173 6.58 19.63 27.34
C ALA A 173 6.19 20.97 26.65
N SER A 174 5.03 21.01 25.97
CA SER A 174 4.49 22.21 25.32
C SER A 174 4.42 23.44 26.24
N GLY A 175 4.88 24.59 25.73
CA GLY A 175 4.75 25.88 26.39
C GLY A 175 3.38 26.55 26.13
N PHE A 176 3.10 27.66 26.81
CA PHE A 176 1.87 28.46 26.60
C PHE A 176 1.76 29.08 25.20
N ASN A 177 2.79 28.93 24.38
CA ASN A 177 2.79 29.35 22.99
C ASN A 177 2.32 28.25 22.03
N ASN A 178 2.06 27.02 22.50
CA ASN A 178 1.54 25.93 21.68
C ASN A 178 0.07 25.64 22.02
N VAL A 179 -0.76 25.50 20.99
CA VAL A 179 -2.12 25.00 21.11
C VAL A 179 -2.35 23.87 20.12
N GLU A 180 -2.98 22.80 20.59
CA GLU A 180 -3.34 21.63 19.79
C GLU A 180 -4.88 21.54 19.72
N LEU A 181 -5.40 21.38 18.52
CA LEU A 181 -6.82 21.43 18.21
C LEU A 181 -7.19 20.11 17.54
N PHE A 182 -7.96 19.28 18.23
CA PHE A 182 -8.54 18.07 17.70
C PHE A 182 -9.88 18.38 17.05
N ALA A 183 -9.97 18.18 15.73
CA ALA A 183 -11.17 18.43 14.93
C ALA A 183 -11.57 17.17 14.15
N PRO A 184 -12.37 16.26 14.75
CA PRO A 184 -12.94 15.13 14.02
C PRO A 184 -13.90 15.60 12.93
N LEU A 185 -13.82 14.96 11.77
CA LEU A 185 -14.67 15.23 10.62
C LEU A 185 -15.86 14.27 10.59
N LYS A 186 -16.96 14.71 9.99
CA LYS A 186 -18.07 13.83 9.65
C LYS A 186 -17.62 12.75 8.66
N PRO A 187 -18.31 11.61 8.61
CA PRO A 187 -18.17 10.66 7.50
C PRO A 187 -18.27 11.39 6.15
N LEU A 188 -17.44 11.01 5.19
CA LEU A 188 -17.31 11.68 3.88
C LEU A 188 -18.63 11.77 3.11
N ASP A 189 -19.54 10.84 3.34
CA ASP A 189 -20.89 10.77 2.76
C ASP A 189 -21.87 11.80 3.33
N GLU A 190 -21.55 12.44 4.46
CA GLU A 190 -22.36 13.49 5.09
C GLU A 190 -21.81 14.91 4.82
N TRP A 191 -20.82 15.04 3.93
CA TRP A 191 -20.26 16.33 3.56
C TRP A 191 -21.22 17.09 2.60
N PRO A 192 -21.33 18.43 2.72
CA PRO A 192 -22.26 19.24 1.94
C PRO A 192 -21.86 19.46 0.47
#